data_AF-A0A838QHE7-F1
#
_entry.id   AF-A0A838QHE7-F1
#
_cell.length_a   1.000
_cell.length_b   1.000
_cell.length_c   1.000
_cell.angle_alpha   90.00
_cell.angle_beta   90.00
_cell.angle_gamma   90.00
#
_symmetry.space_group_name_H-M   'P 1'
#
loop_
_entity.id
_entity.type
_entity.pdbx_description
1 polymer ?
#
loop_
_entity_poly.entity_id
_entity_poly.type
_entity_poly.pdbx_seq_one_letter_code
_entity_poly.pdbx_strand_id
1 'polypeptide(L)'
;MYREADLSRLTTIPVAGRHNKVEQRLLAAPPGTDRSFSAFLTSLPDVLAARELHQVIGAVATSRRDGRGMILLLGGHVVKVGLGPLINAWMARGIVTHVAMNGAAAIHDFELAAFGGTSEDVEEGLTDGSFGMAEETGAEMNAAIT
;
A
#
# COMPACT_ATOMS: atom_id res chain seq x y z
N MET A 1 -24.75 24.30 30.61
CA MET A 1 -25.66 23.13 30.58
C MET A 1 -26.20 23.03 29.16
N TYR A 2 -25.94 21.93 28.44
CA TYR A 2 -26.47 21.77 27.08
C TYR A 2 -27.94 21.34 27.16
N ARG A 3 -28.74 21.82 26.20
CA ARG A 3 -30.14 21.40 26.05
C ARG A 3 -30.16 19.98 25.49
N GLU A 4 -30.88 19.08 26.15
CA GLU A 4 -31.06 17.70 25.67
C GLU A 4 -31.82 17.64 24.34
N ALA A 5 -31.54 16.61 23.55
CA ALA A 5 -32.21 16.38 22.27
C ALA A 5 -33.65 15.90 22.49
N ASP A 6 -34.61 16.46 21.74
CA ASP A 6 -35.99 15.98 21.69
C ASP A 6 -36.09 14.72 20.82
N LEU A 7 -36.41 13.59 21.44
CA LEU A 7 -36.47 12.26 20.81
C LEU A 7 -37.88 11.84 20.40
N SER A 8 -38.90 12.71 20.59
CA SER A 8 -40.34 12.37 20.40
C SER A 8 -40.71 11.92 18.98
N ARG A 9 -39.86 12.19 17.98
CA ARG A 9 -40.06 11.84 16.57
C ARG A 9 -39.19 10.71 16.06
N LEU A 10 -38.42 10.04 16.93
CA LEU A 10 -37.62 8.90 16.53
C LEU A 10 -38.48 7.66 16.27
N THR A 11 -38.22 6.98 15.16
CA THR A 11 -38.73 5.63 14.88
C THR A 11 -37.58 4.64 15.01
N THR A 12 -37.74 3.64 15.87
CA THR A 12 -36.75 2.59 16.08
C THR A 12 -37.15 1.32 15.35
N ILE A 13 -36.17 0.44 15.11
CA ILE A 13 -36.40 -0.86 14.46
C ILE A 13 -35.88 -2.01 15.33
N PRO A 14 -36.54 -3.19 15.33
CA PRO A 14 -36.03 -4.37 16.02
C PRO A 14 -34.73 -4.88 15.38
N VAL A 15 -33.78 -5.32 16.21
CA VAL A 15 -32.50 -5.88 15.73
C VAL A 15 -32.70 -7.10 14.81
N ALA A 16 -33.76 -7.88 15.03
CA ALA A 16 -34.11 -9.06 14.23
C ALA A 16 -34.45 -8.71 12.77
N GLY A 17 -34.87 -7.47 12.48
CA GLY A 17 -35.18 -7.00 11.13
C GLY A 17 -33.98 -6.47 10.36
N ARG A 18 -32.78 -6.44 10.97
CA ARG A 18 -31.56 -5.88 10.36
C ARG A 18 -30.58 -6.99 9.98
N HIS A 19 -29.97 -6.88 8.81
CA HIS A 19 -28.82 -7.70 8.45
C HIS A 19 -27.54 -7.19 9.15
N ASN A 20 -26.89 -8.05 9.93
CA ASN A 20 -25.64 -7.73 10.61
C ASN A 20 -24.45 -8.19 9.76
N LYS A 21 -23.48 -7.29 9.52
CA LYS A 21 -22.25 -7.60 8.77
C LYS A 21 -21.18 -8.35 9.58
N VAL A 22 -21.33 -8.38 10.90
CA VAL A 22 -20.41 -8.99 11.85
C VAL A 22 -21.20 -9.93 12.75
N GLU A 23 -20.60 -11.08 13.05
CA GLU A 23 -21.16 -12.09 13.92
C GLU A 23 -20.06 -12.73 14.76
N GLN A 24 -20.44 -13.55 15.73
CA GLN A 24 -19.53 -14.04 16.78
C GLN A 24 -18.30 -14.78 16.23
N ARG A 25 -18.41 -15.47 15.08
CA ARG A 25 -17.28 -16.17 14.44
C ARG A 25 -16.16 -15.24 13.96
N LEU A 26 -16.46 -13.95 13.79
CA LEU A 26 -15.51 -12.93 13.32
C LEU A 26 -14.79 -12.23 14.47
N LEU A 27 -15.13 -12.57 15.72
CA LEU A 27 -14.48 -11.99 16.89
C LEU A 27 -13.06 -12.54 17.00
N ALA A 28 -12.09 -11.64 17.19
CA ALA A 28 -10.71 -12.01 17.43
C ALA A 28 -10.55 -12.66 18.82
N ALA A 29 -9.53 -13.51 18.96
CA ALA A 29 -9.12 -14.11 20.22
C ALA A 29 -7.91 -13.35 20.81
N PRO A 30 -7.70 -13.37 22.14
CA PRO A 30 -6.47 -12.84 22.74
C PRO A 30 -5.23 -13.55 22.16
N PRO A 31 -4.08 -12.88 22.06
CA PRO A 31 -2.87 -13.48 21.52
C PRO A 31 -2.47 -14.75 22.26
N GLY A 32 -2.16 -15.81 21.50
CA GLY A 32 -1.62 -17.06 22.04
C GLY A 32 -0.13 -16.98 22.39
N THR A 33 0.50 -18.14 22.61
CA THR A 33 1.94 -18.23 22.92
C THR A 33 2.84 -18.17 21.69
N ASP A 34 2.32 -18.44 20.49
CA ASP A 34 3.06 -18.28 19.23
C ASP A 34 3.23 -16.79 18.90
N ARG A 35 4.49 -16.35 18.81
CA ARG A 35 4.88 -14.96 18.55
C ARG A 35 5.41 -14.75 17.13
N SER A 36 5.22 -15.71 16.23
CA SER A 36 5.60 -15.59 14.83
C SER A 36 4.74 -14.55 14.10
N PHE A 37 5.30 -13.95 13.03
CA PHE A 37 4.54 -13.05 12.17
C PHE A 37 3.37 -13.76 11.48
N SER A 38 3.51 -15.05 11.17
CA SER A 38 2.44 -15.87 10.61
C SER A 38 1.26 -15.99 11.58
N ALA A 39 1.54 -16.20 12.88
CA ALA A 39 0.51 -16.23 13.91
C ALA A 39 -0.19 -14.87 14.06
N PHE A 40 0.55 -13.76 13.99
CA PHE A 40 -0.03 -12.43 13.96
C PHE A 40 -0.95 -12.22 12.74
N LEU A 41 -0.50 -12.58 11.54
CA LEU A 41 -1.30 -12.40 10.33
C LEU A 41 -2.56 -13.27 10.37
N THR A 42 -2.45 -14.50 10.84
CA THR A 42 -3.58 -15.45 10.94
C THR A 42 -4.59 -15.07 12.04
N SER A 43 -4.17 -14.29 13.04
CA SER A 43 -5.06 -13.85 14.13
C SER A 43 -5.91 -12.63 13.79
N LEU A 44 -5.64 -11.96 12.66
CA LEU A 44 -6.45 -10.83 12.22
C LEU A 44 -7.89 -11.30 11.92
N PRO A 45 -8.92 -10.55 12.35
CA PRO A 45 -10.31 -10.96 12.11
C PRO A 45 -10.63 -10.85 10.62
N ASP A 46 -11.35 -11.82 10.06
CA ASP A 46 -11.69 -11.86 8.62
C ASP A 46 -12.81 -10.85 8.25
N VAL A 47 -12.53 -9.56 8.45
CA VAL A 47 -13.44 -8.44 8.20
C VAL A 47 -12.67 -7.24 7.69
N LEU A 48 -13.34 -6.43 6.86
CA LEU A 48 -12.83 -5.15 6.36
C LEU A 48 -11.39 -5.30 5.79
N ALA A 49 -10.46 -4.44 6.23
CA ALA A 49 -9.09 -4.39 5.73
C ALA A 49 -8.29 -5.69 5.95
N ALA A 50 -8.55 -6.41 7.03
CA ALA A 50 -7.87 -7.69 7.28
C ALA A 50 -8.27 -8.75 6.26
N ARG A 51 -9.56 -8.83 5.92
CA ARG A 51 -10.05 -9.68 4.83
C ARG A 51 -9.43 -9.29 3.49
N GLU A 52 -9.40 -8.00 3.18
CA GLU A 52 -8.80 -7.49 1.93
C GLU A 52 -7.31 -7.84 1.86
N LEU A 53 -6.58 -7.71 2.97
CA LEU A 53 -5.17 -8.11 3.07
C LEU A 53 -5.01 -9.62 2.80
N HIS A 54 -5.80 -10.48 3.43
CA HIS A 54 -5.76 -11.92 3.17
C HIS A 54 -6.05 -12.27 1.72
N GLN A 55 -7.02 -11.60 1.09
CA GLN A 55 -7.35 -11.79 -0.31
C GLN A 55 -6.17 -11.42 -1.23
N VAL A 56 -5.52 -10.29 -1.00
CA VAL A 56 -4.34 -9.87 -1.77
C VAL A 56 -3.19 -10.85 -1.58
N ILE A 57 -2.88 -11.25 -0.34
CA ILE A 57 -1.83 -12.24 -0.06
C ILE A 57 -2.11 -13.56 -0.76
N GLY A 58 -3.35 -14.06 -0.67
CA GLY A 58 -3.77 -15.30 -1.30
C GLY A 58 -3.68 -15.24 -2.83
N ALA A 59 -4.10 -14.12 -3.43
CA ALA A 59 -4.02 -13.90 -4.87
C ALA A 59 -2.57 -13.88 -5.38
N VAL A 60 -1.68 -13.14 -4.70
CA VAL A 60 -0.25 -13.08 -5.03
C VAL A 60 0.40 -14.47 -4.91
N ALA A 61 0.17 -15.17 -3.79
CA ALA A 61 0.75 -16.49 -3.56
C ALA A 61 0.26 -17.52 -4.59
N THR A 62 -1.02 -17.49 -4.94
CA THR A 62 -1.61 -18.38 -5.96
C THR A 62 -1.07 -18.06 -7.34
N SER A 63 -0.99 -16.78 -7.72
CA SER A 63 -0.40 -16.33 -8.98
C SER A 63 1.02 -16.88 -9.17
N ARG A 64 1.86 -16.79 -8.12
CA ARG A 64 3.21 -17.34 -8.15
C ARG A 64 3.24 -18.87 -8.27
N ARG A 65 2.43 -19.59 -7.48
CA ARG A 65 2.38 -21.07 -7.53
C ARG A 65 1.92 -21.58 -8.89
N ASP A 66 0.98 -20.89 -9.51
CA ASP A 66 0.41 -21.24 -10.80
C ASP A 66 1.26 -20.76 -12.00
N GLY A 67 2.40 -20.10 -11.74
CA GLY A 67 3.27 -19.57 -12.80
C GLY A 67 2.65 -18.44 -13.63
N ARG A 68 1.70 -17.69 -13.06
CA ARG A 68 1.02 -16.58 -13.75
C ARG A 68 1.88 -15.31 -13.76
N GLY A 69 1.65 -14.46 -14.75
CA GLY A 69 2.20 -13.11 -14.78
C GLY A 69 1.66 -12.27 -13.63
N MET A 70 2.56 -11.55 -12.95
CA MET A 70 2.24 -10.58 -11.91
C MET A 70 2.84 -9.23 -12.28
N ILE A 71 1.98 -8.23 -12.47
CA ILE A 71 2.36 -6.86 -12.81
C ILE A 71 2.17 -6.00 -11.56
N LEU A 72 3.24 -5.36 -11.10
CA LEU A 72 3.17 -4.37 -10.03
C LEU A 72 2.97 -2.98 -10.63
N LEU A 73 1.84 -2.34 -10.33
CA LEU A 73 1.54 -0.96 -10.72
C LEU A 73 1.91 -0.03 -9.55
N LEU A 74 2.83 0.91 -9.74
CA LEU A 74 3.30 1.77 -8.65
C LEU A 74 3.54 3.23 -9.06
N GLY A 75 3.36 4.12 -8.09
CA GLY A 75 3.73 5.54 -8.22
C GLY A 75 4.95 5.88 -7.36
N GLY A 76 5.46 7.10 -7.52
CA GLY A 76 6.69 7.56 -6.85
C GLY A 76 6.78 7.32 -5.34
N HIS A 77 5.66 7.37 -4.61
CA HIS A 77 5.62 7.15 -3.17
C HIS A 77 6.15 5.79 -2.74
N VAL A 78 5.99 4.75 -3.58
CA VAL A 78 6.48 3.41 -3.26
C VAL A 78 8.02 3.38 -3.22
N VAL A 79 8.66 4.02 -4.19
CA VAL A 79 10.13 4.05 -4.28
C VAL A 79 10.70 5.02 -3.25
N LYS A 80 10.16 6.25 -3.17
CA LYS A 80 10.72 7.31 -2.30
C LYS A 80 10.75 6.96 -0.82
N VAL A 81 9.83 6.10 -0.35
CA VAL A 81 9.80 5.64 1.06
C VAL A 81 10.63 4.38 1.29
N GLY A 82 11.47 3.99 0.32
CA GLY A 82 12.48 2.95 0.50
C GLY A 82 12.02 1.52 0.22
N LEU A 83 10.92 1.31 -0.53
CA LEU A 83 10.45 -0.06 -0.83
C LEU A 83 11.13 -0.70 -2.05
N GLY A 84 11.96 0.04 -2.80
CA GLY A 84 12.70 -0.45 -3.97
C GLY A 84 13.43 -1.79 -3.73
N PRO A 85 14.21 -1.95 -2.65
CA PRO A 85 14.89 -3.22 -2.35
C PRO A 85 13.95 -4.43 -2.19
N LEU A 86 12.73 -4.22 -1.69
CA LEU A 86 11.74 -5.28 -1.55
C LEU A 86 11.16 -5.69 -2.90
N ILE A 87 10.93 -4.71 -3.79
CA ILE A 87 10.49 -4.96 -5.16
C ILE A 87 11.57 -5.76 -5.91
N ASN A 88 12.84 -5.37 -5.78
CA ASN A 88 13.97 -6.10 -6.35
C ASN A 88 14.02 -7.55 -5.86
N ALA A 89 13.82 -7.77 -4.55
CA ALA A 89 13.76 -9.11 -4.00
C ALA A 89 12.57 -9.94 -4.54
N TRP A 90 11.42 -9.31 -4.78
CA TRP A 90 10.26 -9.98 -5.39
C TRP A 90 10.47 -10.30 -6.86
N MET A 91 11.13 -9.43 -7.61
CA MET A 91 11.51 -9.68 -9.00
C MET A 91 12.53 -10.82 -9.11
N ALA A 92 13.58 -10.81 -8.29
CA ALA A 92 14.58 -11.87 -8.25
C ALA A 92 13.98 -13.24 -7.90
N ARG A 93 12.91 -13.27 -7.09
CA ARG A 93 12.17 -14.49 -6.73
C ARG A 93 11.07 -14.86 -7.74
N GLY A 94 10.87 -14.06 -8.79
CA GLY A 94 9.81 -14.23 -9.78
C GLY A 94 8.39 -14.07 -9.23
N ILE A 95 8.23 -13.43 -8.07
CA ILE A 95 6.92 -13.09 -7.47
C ILE A 95 6.30 -11.95 -8.26
N VAL A 96 7.09 -10.94 -8.62
CA VAL A 96 6.73 -9.87 -9.55
C VAL A 96 7.45 -10.16 -10.86
N THR A 97 6.72 -10.16 -11.97
CA THR A 97 7.27 -10.44 -13.30
C THR A 97 7.42 -9.19 -14.15
N HIS A 98 6.60 -8.18 -13.90
CA HIS A 98 6.61 -6.90 -14.61
C HIS A 98 6.35 -5.79 -13.62
N VAL A 99 6.92 -4.61 -13.89
CA VAL A 99 6.63 -3.38 -13.15
C VAL A 99 6.16 -2.35 -14.16
N ALA A 100 5.06 -1.67 -13.86
CA ALA A 100 4.65 -0.47 -14.58
C ALA A 100 4.55 0.67 -13.58
N MET A 101 5.17 1.80 -13.92
CA MET A 101 5.33 2.90 -13.00
C MET A 101 5.10 4.25 -13.67
N ASN A 102 4.79 5.28 -12.88
CA ASN A 102 4.75 6.65 -13.37
C ASN A 102 6.16 7.28 -13.42
N GLY A 103 6.28 8.45 -14.06
CA GLY A 103 7.57 9.15 -14.18
C GLY A 103 8.23 9.46 -12.83
N ALA A 104 7.44 9.83 -11.81
CA ALA A 104 7.98 10.11 -10.48
C ALA A 104 8.66 8.88 -9.85
N ALA A 105 8.14 7.67 -10.05
CA ALA A 105 8.81 6.46 -9.58
C ALA A 105 10.14 6.20 -10.29
N ALA A 106 10.19 6.43 -11.60
CA ALA A 106 11.42 6.30 -12.37
C ALA A 106 12.48 7.32 -11.92
N ILE A 107 12.07 8.57 -11.66
CA ILE A 107 12.93 9.62 -11.12
C ILE A 107 13.48 9.22 -9.75
N HIS A 108 12.61 8.82 -8.81
CA HIS A 108 13.07 8.45 -7.47
C HIS A 108 14.00 7.24 -7.48
N ASP A 109 13.75 6.25 -8.33
CA ASP A 109 14.63 5.07 -8.46
C ASP A 109 15.99 5.46 -9.03
N PHE A 110 16.00 6.28 -10.09
CA PHE A 110 17.20 6.79 -10.72
C PHE A 110 18.05 7.62 -9.74
N GLU A 111 17.46 8.61 -9.08
CA GLU A 111 18.18 9.51 -8.18
C GLU A 111 18.77 8.76 -6.97
N LEU A 112 18.03 7.79 -6.42
CA LEU A 112 18.56 6.91 -5.37
C LEU A 112 19.76 6.09 -5.86
N ALA A 113 19.71 5.59 -7.10
CA ALA A 113 20.79 4.80 -7.67
C ALA A 113 22.03 5.63 -8.06
N ALA A 114 21.83 6.81 -8.65
CA ALA A 114 22.88 7.68 -9.18
C ALA A 114 23.49 8.59 -8.11
N PHE A 115 22.67 9.16 -7.23
CA PHE A 115 23.07 10.23 -6.30
C PHE A 115 22.95 9.83 -4.83
N GLY A 116 22.30 8.70 -4.53
CA GLY A 116 22.11 8.21 -3.15
C GLY A 116 21.01 8.93 -2.36
N GLY A 117 20.23 9.80 -3.00
CA GLY A 117 19.15 10.57 -2.38
C GLY A 117 18.10 10.97 -3.40
N THR A 118 16.88 11.25 -2.95
CA THR A 118 15.75 11.69 -3.78
C THR A 118 14.72 12.45 -2.91
N SER A 119 13.67 12.98 -3.52
CA SER A 119 12.56 13.68 -2.86
C SER A 119 12.92 15.09 -2.39
N GLU A 120 13.03 16.01 -3.36
CA GLU A 120 13.08 17.45 -3.12
C GLU A 120 11.87 17.99 -2.34
N ASP A 121 12.00 19.20 -1.76
CA ASP A 121 10.91 19.89 -1.10
C ASP A 121 9.94 20.47 -2.14
N VAL A 122 8.73 19.91 -2.18
CA VAL A 122 7.70 20.29 -3.15
C VAL A 122 7.16 21.70 -2.87
N GLU A 123 7.02 22.09 -1.59
CA GLU A 123 6.41 23.38 -1.25
C GLU A 123 7.37 24.52 -1.56
N GLU A 124 8.64 24.37 -1.18
CA GLU A 124 9.70 25.32 -1.50
C GLU A 124 9.90 25.42 -3.02
N GLY A 125 10.07 24.28 -3.70
CA GLY A 125 10.35 24.28 -5.13
C GLY A 125 9.19 24.76 -6.01
N LEU A 126 7.94 24.58 -5.58
CA LEU A 126 6.79 25.15 -6.30
C LEU A 126 6.70 26.67 -6.10
N THR A 127 7.22 27.20 -4.99
CA THR A 127 7.19 28.63 -4.69
C THR A 127 8.14 29.42 -5.59
N ASP A 128 9.33 28.88 -5.87
CA ASP A 128 10.35 29.54 -6.69
C ASP A 128 10.49 28.97 -8.12
N GLY A 129 9.75 27.89 -8.43
CA GLY A 129 9.75 27.24 -9.74
C GLY A 129 10.92 26.26 -9.97
N SER A 130 11.67 25.91 -8.92
CA SER A 130 12.75 24.92 -9.00
C SER A 130 12.26 23.47 -8.93
N PHE A 131 11.00 23.23 -8.55
CA PHE A 131 10.47 21.86 -8.41
C PHE A 131 10.56 21.07 -9.74
N GLY A 132 11.24 19.93 -9.70
CA GLY A 132 11.44 19.06 -10.86
C GLY A 132 12.45 19.58 -11.88
N MET A 133 13.27 20.58 -11.52
CA MET A 133 14.22 21.24 -12.43
C MET A 133 15.68 20.81 -12.24
N ALA A 134 15.94 19.69 -11.54
CA ALA A 134 17.29 19.13 -11.40
C ALA A 134 17.87 18.74 -12.78
N GLU A 135 18.96 19.43 -13.18
CA GLU A 135 19.57 19.25 -14.51
C GLU A 135 20.10 17.83 -14.69
N GLU A 136 20.84 17.32 -13.70
CA GLU A 136 21.48 16.00 -13.75
C GLU A 136 20.46 14.88 -13.87
N THR A 137 19.36 14.93 -13.10
CA THR A 137 18.26 13.95 -13.18
C THR A 137 17.72 13.88 -14.61
N GLY A 138 17.38 15.03 -15.21
CA GLY A 138 16.85 15.07 -16.57
C GLY A 138 17.87 14.64 -17.62
N ALA A 139 19.09 15.20 -17.58
CA ALA A 139 20.11 14.97 -18.58
C ALA A 139 20.62 13.52 -18.57
N GLU A 140 20.95 12.97 -17.41
CA GLU A 140 21.53 11.63 -17.29
C GLU A 140 20.51 10.52 -17.56
N MET A 141 19.24 10.69 -17.10
CA MET A 141 18.18 9.73 -17.45
C MET A 141 17.96 9.64 -18.96
N ASN A 142 17.96 10.78 -19.66
CA ASN A 142 17.80 10.78 -21.13
C ASN A 142 19.00 10.13 -21.82
N ALA A 143 20.23 10.41 -21.35
CA ALA A 143 21.44 9.79 -21.89
C ALA A 143 21.47 8.27 -21.71
N ALA A 144 20.79 7.73 -20.69
CA ALA A 144 20.69 6.29 -20.45
C ALA A 144 19.69 5.55 -21.37
N ILE A 145 18.81 6.28 -22.08
CA ILE A 145 17.75 5.70 -22.93
C ILE A 145 18.17 5.68 -24.42
N THR A 146 19.13 6.51 -24.83
CA THR A 146 19.65 6.65 -26.19
C THR A 146 20.73 5.63 -26.55
#